data_AF-A0AA90TKE4-F1
#
_entry.id   AF-A0AA90TKE4-F1
#
_cell.length_a   1.000
_cell.length_b   1.000
_cell.length_c   1.000
_cell.angle_alpha   90.00
_cell.angle_beta   90.00
_cell.angle_gamma   90.00
#
_symmetry.space_group_name_H-M   'P 1'
#
loop_
_entity.id
_entity.type
_entity.pdbx_description
1 polymer ?
#
loop_
_entity_poly.entity_id
_entity_poly.type
_entity_poly.pdbx_seq_one_letter_code
_entity_poly.pdbx_strand_id
1 'polypeptide(L)'
;MLSNVVNHINTYRAARIKHQSPYRAEMADLPATLYPFWKRSAQHEFKGIPQDAFFFARAAEGLMAFFDCVRDSGMPCGLPSMAADSVWHAWMRLSPTGLNAFCRKHFGRVIPHVEALDMAGGMEGALAACLVRARRIERMPVAGPNLPRLFALDRMLAMPGGCGYLLFNGQVASLALDARGRAIGVPAYVDSLCPERLLGAGLISDDEYRRHARKAGPAGTSDRHSPCGTGAWEGPSEAGGDAGCGGGCGGD
;
A
#
# COMPACT_ATOMS: atom_id res chain seq x y z
N MET A 1 -14.48 34.39 8.78
CA MET A 1 -14.54 34.15 7.31
C MET A 1 -13.71 32.95 6.87
N LEU A 2 -12.45 32.79 7.29
CA LEU A 2 -11.58 31.66 6.89
C LEU A 2 -12.16 30.26 7.21
N SER A 3 -12.76 30.07 8.39
CA SER A 3 -13.35 28.77 8.79
C SER A 3 -14.49 28.31 7.85
N ASN A 4 -15.32 29.24 7.36
CA ASN A 4 -16.42 28.90 6.43
C ASN A 4 -15.90 28.51 5.04
N VAL A 5 -14.84 29.17 4.57
CA VAL A 5 -14.20 28.85 3.29
C VAL A 5 -13.55 27.46 3.34
N VAL A 6 -12.79 27.16 4.40
CA VAL A 6 -12.15 25.84 4.58
C VAL A 6 -13.21 24.73 4.66
N ASN A 7 -14.29 24.95 5.41
CA ASN A 7 -15.39 23.98 5.50
C ASN A 7 -16.07 23.74 4.15
N HIS A 8 -16.28 24.79 3.35
CA HIS A 8 -16.87 24.67 2.03
C HIS A 8 -15.95 23.87 1.07
N ILE A 9 -14.66 24.18 1.06
CA ILE A 9 -13.65 23.45 0.29
C ILE A 9 -13.62 21.97 0.70
N ASN A 10 -13.60 21.67 2.00
CA ASN A 10 -13.58 20.29 2.49
C ASN A 10 -14.85 19.53 2.11
N THR A 11 -16.02 20.18 2.14
CA THR A 11 -17.29 19.58 1.70
C THR A 11 -17.26 19.26 0.21
N TYR A 12 -16.77 20.18 -0.63
CA TYR A 12 -16.61 19.95 -2.05
C TYR A 12 -15.63 18.81 -2.35
N ARG A 13 -14.47 18.79 -1.68
CA ARG A 13 -13.48 17.71 -1.82
C ARG A 13 -14.05 16.36 -1.38
N ALA A 14 -14.84 16.33 -0.30
CA ALA A 14 -15.53 15.13 0.16
C ALA A 14 -16.52 14.59 -0.89
N ALA A 15 -17.33 15.46 -1.48
CA ALA A 15 -18.25 15.08 -2.55
C ALA A 15 -17.48 14.52 -3.76
N ARG A 16 -16.38 15.16 -4.15
CA ARG A 16 -15.52 14.68 -5.24
C ARG A 16 -14.94 13.29 -4.96
N ILE A 17 -14.49 13.00 -3.73
CA ILE A 17 -14.02 11.66 -3.35
C ILE A 17 -15.13 10.63 -3.56
N LYS A 18 -16.34 10.89 -3.04
CA LYS A 18 -17.46 9.95 -3.18
C LYS A 18 -17.76 9.62 -4.64
N HIS A 19 -17.72 10.63 -5.52
CA HIS A 19 -17.96 10.44 -6.96
C HIS A 19 -16.81 9.73 -7.70
N GLN A 20 -15.56 9.99 -7.32
CA GLN A 20 -14.38 9.44 -8.01
C GLN A 20 -13.91 8.10 -7.41
N SER A 21 -14.48 7.69 -6.28
CA SER A 21 -14.10 6.46 -5.60
C SER A 21 -14.40 5.24 -6.47
N PRO A 22 -13.51 4.21 -6.48
CA PRO A 22 -13.87 2.90 -7.00
C PRO A 22 -15.04 2.27 -6.24
N TYR A 23 -15.28 2.72 -4.99
CA TYR A 23 -16.38 2.28 -4.12
C TYR A 23 -17.58 3.24 -4.15
N ARG A 24 -17.87 3.85 -5.31
CA ARG A 24 -18.91 4.91 -5.40
C ARG A 24 -20.29 4.45 -4.91
N ALA A 25 -20.66 3.18 -5.14
CA ALA A 25 -21.97 2.65 -4.76
C ALA A 25 -22.05 2.47 -3.25
N GLU A 26 -21.00 1.88 -2.67
CA GLU A 26 -20.81 1.72 -1.23
C GLU A 26 -20.80 3.07 -0.52
N MET A 27 -20.08 4.05 -1.08
CA MET A 27 -19.95 5.40 -0.53
C MET A 27 -21.27 6.19 -0.59
N ALA A 28 -22.13 5.90 -1.57
CA ALA A 28 -23.46 6.49 -1.69
C ALA A 28 -24.46 5.89 -0.68
N ASP A 29 -24.31 4.61 -0.38
CA ASP A 29 -25.17 3.87 0.56
C ASP A 29 -24.74 4.01 2.04
N LEU A 30 -23.69 4.79 2.33
CA LEU A 30 -23.31 5.13 3.70
C LEU A 30 -24.49 5.85 4.41
N PRO A 31 -24.84 5.47 5.65
CA PRO A 31 -25.90 6.13 6.39
C PRO A 31 -25.63 7.63 6.54
N ALA A 32 -26.61 8.48 6.22
CA ALA A 32 -26.47 9.94 6.33
C ALA A 32 -26.14 10.40 7.78
N THR A 33 -26.51 9.60 8.77
CA THR A 33 -26.23 9.84 10.20
C THR A 33 -24.81 9.44 10.62
N LEU A 34 -24.07 8.66 9.81
CA LEU A 34 -22.75 8.15 10.16
C LEU A 34 -21.71 9.27 10.31
N TYR A 35 -21.63 10.19 9.35
CA TYR A 35 -20.67 11.30 9.44
C TYR A 35 -20.95 12.22 10.65
N PRO A 36 -22.18 12.72 10.88
CA PRO A 36 -22.48 13.50 12.08
C PRO A 36 -22.16 12.76 13.38
N PHE A 37 -22.41 11.45 13.44
CA PHE A 37 -22.08 10.63 14.61
C PHE A 37 -20.57 10.53 14.81
N TRP A 38 -19.83 10.07 13.79
CA TRP A 38 -18.37 9.97 13.79
C TRP A 38 -17.72 11.31 14.18
N LYS A 39 -18.20 12.42 13.61
CA LYS A 39 -17.70 13.77 13.92
C LYS A 39 -17.77 14.10 15.41
N ARG A 40 -18.82 13.65 16.11
CA ARG A 40 -18.96 13.88 17.55
C ARG A 40 -18.18 12.85 18.37
N SER A 41 -18.15 11.59 17.94
CA SER A 41 -17.63 10.48 18.74
C SER A 41 -16.15 10.19 18.56
N ALA A 42 -15.58 10.37 17.36
CA ALA A 42 -14.24 9.86 17.01
C ALA A 42 -13.12 10.39 17.94
N GLN A 43 -13.18 11.66 18.32
CA GLN A 43 -12.20 12.31 19.21
C GLN A 43 -12.14 11.74 20.65
N HIS A 44 -13.12 10.95 21.08
CA HIS A 44 -13.08 10.32 22.39
C HIS A 44 -12.00 9.23 22.43
N GLU A 45 -11.87 8.51 21.32
CA GLU A 45 -10.95 7.38 21.15
C GLU A 45 -9.68 7.79 20.37
N PHE A 46 -9.85 8.53 19.28
CA PHE A 46 -8.76 9.02 18.43
C PHE A 46 -8.49 10.50 18.70
N LYS A 47 -7.68 10.78 19.73
CA LYS A 47 -7.41 12.15 20.18
C LYS A 47 -6.78 12.99 19.08
N GLY A 48 -7.33 14.18 18.84
CA GLY A 48 -6.83 15.13 17.85
C GLY A 48 -7.20 14.84 16.40
N ILE A 49 -7.96 13.77 16.13
CA ILE A 49 -8.40 13.41 14.77
C ILE A 49 -9.08 14.61 14.07
N PRO A 50 -8.69 14.96 12.83
CA PRO A 50 -9.41 15.95 12.03
C PRO A 50 -10.87 15.52 11.82
N GLN A 51 -11.81 16.44 12.00
CA GLN A 51 -13.25 16.14 12.04
C GLN A 51 -14.04 16.69 10.84
N ASP A 52 -13.34 17.04 9.78
CA ASP A 52 -13.95 17.59 8.58
C ASP A 52 -14.47 16.49 7.63
N ALA A 53 -15.33 16.89 6.70
CA ALA A 53 -15.98 15.98 5.77
C ALA A 53 -14.99 15.29 4.80
N PHE A 54 -13.88 15.96 4.47
CA PHE A 54 -12.87 15.40 3.57
C PHE A 54 -12.13 14.26 4.26
N PHE A 55 -11.69 14.47 5.50
CA PHE A 55 -11.08 13.41 6.31
C PHE A 55 -12.02 12.20 6.43
N PHE A 56 -13.28 12.42 6.82
CA PHE A 56 -14.27 11.35 6.92
C PHE A 56 -14.43 10.60 5.60
N ALA A 57 -14.57 11.30 4.47
CA ALA A 57 -14.77 10.67 3.18
C ALA A 57 -13.57 9.80 2.76
N ARG A 58 -12.34 10.23 3.07
CA ARG A 58 -11.13 9.44 2.82
C ARG A 58 -11.02 8.23 3.74
N ALA A 59 -11.32 8.41 5.02
CA ALA A 59 -11.33 7.32 6.00
C ALA A 59 -12.39 6.26 5.66
N ALA A 60 -13.60 6.68 5.30
CA ALA A 60 -14.68 5.80 4.88
C ALA A 60 -14.34 5.05 3.58
N GLU A 61 -13.74 5.72 2.58
CA GLU A 61 -13.25 5.05 1.38
C GLU A 61 -12.16 4.00 1.72
N GLY A 62 -11.27 4.32 2.67
CA GLY A 62 -10.30 3.36 3.21
C GLY A 62 -10.97 2.14 3.84
N LEU A 63 -12.03 2.35 4.62
CA LEU A 63 -12.79 1.25 5.20
C LEU A 63 -13.44 0.36 4.12
N MET A 64 -13.96 0.96 3.04
CA MET A 64 -14.49 0.19 1.91
C MET A 64 -13.40 -0.65 1.24
N ALA A 65 -12.21 -0.07 1.06
CA ALA A 65 -11.05 -0.79 0.52
C ALA A 65 -10.63 -1.97 1.41
N PHE A 66 -10.68 -1.80 2.72
CA PHE A 66 -10.42 -2.88 3.66
C PHE A 66 -11.48 -3.99 3.57
N PHE A 67 -12.76 -3.64 3.52
CA PHE A 67 -13.82 -4.64 3.36
C PHE A 67 -13.70 -5.41 2.04
N ASP A 68 -13.25 -4.76 0.96
CA ASP A 68 -12.92 -5.45 -0.28
C ASP A 68 -11.75 -6.42 -0.12
N CYS A 69 -10.68 -6.01 0.59
CA CYS A 69 -9.58 -6.92 0.92
C CYS A 69 -10.05 -8.18 1.67
N VAL A 70 -10.93 -8.02 2.67
CA VAL A 70 -11.51 -9.14 3.43
C VAL A 70 -12.38 -10.02 2.54
N ARG A 71 -13.15 -9.45 1.63
CA ARG A 71 -14.00 -10.19 0.69
C ARG A 71 -13.17 -11.10 -0.23
N ASP A 72 -12.07 -10.59 -0.79
CA ASP A 72 -11.20 -11.33 -1.71
C ASP A 72 -10.26 -12.31 -0.97
N SER A 73 -10.12 -12.18 0.35
CA SER A 73 -9.21 -12.99 1.14
C SER A 73 -9.86 -14.26 1.69
N GLY A 74 -9.20 -15.40 1.49
CA GLY A 74 -9.47 -16.64 2.24
C GLY A 74 -8.88 -16.66 3.65
N MET A 75 -8.13 -15.62 4.03
CA MET A 75 -7.43 -15.51 5.32
C MET A 75 -7.84 -14.22 6.05
N PRO A 76 -7.71 -14.15 7.39
CA PRO A 76 -7.91 -12.90 8.13
C PRO A 76 -7.08 -11.74 7.56
N CYS A 77 -7.68 -10.54 7.48
CA CYS A 77 -6.97 -9.32 7.09
C CYS A 77 -6.95 -8.34 8.25
N GLY A 78 -5.79 -7.74 8.48
CA GLY A 78 -5.60 -6.68 9.48
C GLY A 78 -5.78 -5.32 8.82
N LEU A 79 -6.51 -4.41 9.46
CA LEU A 79 -6.71 -3.06 8.97
C LEU A 79 -5.47 -2.20 9.26
N PRO A 80 -4.76 -1.66 8.26
CA PRO A 80 -3.50 -0.94 8.48
C PRO A 80 -3.68 0.56 8.80
N SER A 81 -4.92 1.05 8.91
CA SER A 81 -5.21 2.48 9.03
C SER A 81 -6.14 2.78 10.20
N MET A 82 -5.63 3.55 11.17
CA MET A 82 -6.43 4.06 12.28
C MET A 82 -7.49 5.06 11.83
N ALA A 83 -7.24 5.80 10.73
CA ALA A 83 -8.25 6.69 10.17
C ALA A 83 -9.48 5.89 9.70
N ALA A 84 -9.28 4.82 8.93
CA ALA A 84 -10.38 3.93 8.52
C ALA A 84 -11.03 3.22 9.71
N ASP A 85 -10.23 2.79 10.68
CA ASP A 85 -10.72 2.11 11.89
C ASP A 85 -11.64 3.03 12.73
N SER A 86 -11.33 4.34 12.78
CA SER A 86 -12.18 5.31 13.46
C SER A 86 -13.61 5.38 12.90
N VAL A 87 -13.76 5.19 11.58
CA VAL A 87 -15.08 5.13 10.94
C VAL A 87 -15.77 3.82 11.25
N TRP A 88 -15.03 2.71 11.29
CA TRP A 88 -15.58 1.41 11.64
C TRP A 88 -16.10 1.39 13.08
N HIS A 89 -15.31 1.89 14.03
CA HIS A 89 -15.70 2.03 15.44
C HIS A 89 -16.95 2.91 15.60
N ALA A 90 -17.01 4.04 14.89
CA ALA A 90 -18.19 4.89 14.89
C ALA A 90 -19.43 4.18 14.32
N TRP A 91 -19.28 3.43 13.22
CA TRP A 91 -20.40 2.71 12.61
C TRP A 91 -20.90 1.56 13.49
N MET A 92 -19.99 0.78 14.08
CA MET A 92 -20.36 -0.27 15.03
C MET A 92 -21.17 0.28 16.20
N ARG A 93 -20.75 1.40 16.79
CA ARG A 93 -21.49 2.02 17.91
C ARG A 93 -22.83 2.61 17.48
N LEU A 94 -22.91 3.14 16.26
CA LEU A 94 -24.14 3.75 15.73
C LEU A 94 -25.19 2.69 15.36
N SER A 95 -24.78 1.66 14.62
CA SER A 95 -25.69 0.64 14.09
C SER A 95 -24.93 -0.63 13.69
N PRO A 96 -24.71 -1.57 14.63
CA PRO A 96 -24.08 -2.85 14.32
C PRO A 96 -24.87 -3.65 13.27
N THR A 97 -26.21 -3.63 13.37
CA THR A 97 -27.11 -4.31 12.43
C THR A 97 -27.06 -3.67 11.05
N GLY A 98 -27.04 -2.35 10.96
CA GLY A 98 -26.90 -1.60 9.70
C GLY A 98 -25.56 -1.86 9.03
N LEU A 99 -24.46 -1.90 9.80
CA LEU A 99 -23.14 -2.28 9.30
C LEU A 99 -23.14 -3.72 8.76
N ASN A 100 -23.71 -4.68 9.49
CA ASN A 100 -23.81 -6.06 9.02
C ASN A 100 -24.61 -6.20 7.73
N ALA A 101 -25.73 -5.49 7.61
CA ALA A 101 -26.54 -5.47 6.39
C ALA A 101 -25.77 -4.84 5.22
N PHE A 102 -25.05 -3.74 5.47
CA PHE A 102 -24.20 -3.08 4.49
C PHE A 102 -23.09 -4.01 4.00
N CYS A 103 -22.38 -4.68 4.92
CA CYS A 103 -21.32 -5.63 4.56
C CYS A 103 -21.85 -6.79 3.72
N ARG A 104 -23.02 -7.36 4.07
CA ARG A 104 -23.65 -8.41 3.25
C ARG A 104 -24.01 -7.91 1.85
N LYS A 105 -24.58 -6.71 1.75
CA LYS A 105 -25.04 -6.13 0.48
C LYS A 105 -23.88 -5.88 -0.49
N HIS A 106 -22.80 -5.28 -0.02
CA HIS A 106 -21.71 -4.81 -0.88
C HIS A 106 -20.51 -5.76 -0.95
N PHE A 107 -20.29 -6.53 0.11
CA PHE A 107 -19.12 -7.40 0.26
C PHE A 107 -19.49 -8.88 0.42
N GLY A 108 -20.77 -9.22 0.31
CA GLY A 108 -21.28 -10.60 0.25
C GLY A 108 -21.29 -11.36 1.58
N ARG A 109 -20.77 -10.78 2.66
CA ARG A 109 -20.71 -11.42 3.98
C ARG A 109 -20.68 -10.40 5.12
N VAL A 110 -20.95 -10.87 6.32
CA VAL A 110 -20.63 -10.11 7.53
C VAL A 110 -19.11 -10.12 7.71
N ILE A 111 -18.56 -8.94 8.01
CA ILE A 111 -17.14 -8.74 8.33
C ILE A 111 -17.09 -8.35 9.81
N PRO A 112 -16.71 -9.26 10.72
CA PRO A 112 -16.58 -8.93 12.14
C PRO A 112 -15.41 -7.98 12.33
N HIS A 113 -15.59 -7.00 13.20
CA HIS A 113 -14.46 -6.26 13.75
C HIS A 113 -13.80 -7.14 14.81
N VAL A 114 -12.48 -7.26 14.73
CA VAL A 114 -11.67 -8.07 15.64
C VAL A 114 -10.51 -7.21 16.07
N GLU A 115 -10.38 -7.01 17.38
CA GLU A 115 -9.26 -6.27 17.96
C GLU A 115 -7.94 -6.98 17.65
N ALA A 116 -6.85 -6.22 17.52
CA ALA A 116 -5.55 -6.78 17.12
C ALA A 116 -5.06 -7.88 18.09
N LEU A 117 -5.40 -7.77 19.38
CA LEU A 117 -5.04 -8.75 20.41
C LEU A 117 -5.80 -10.08 20.27
N ASP A 118 -6.99 -10.05 19.69
CA ASP A 118 -7.87 -11.22 19.53
C ASP A 118 -7.74 -11.85 18.12
N MET A 119 -6.86 -11.30 17.29
CA MET A 119 -6.70 -11.74 15.90
C MET A 119 -5.96 -13.07 15.82
N ALA A 120 -6.67 -14.12 15.37
CA ALA A 120 -6.10 -15.43 15.14
C ALA A 120 -4.93 -15.38 14.12
N GLY A 121 -3.79 -15.96 14.49
CA GLY A 121 -2.57 -15.92 13.65
C GLY A 121 -1.77 -14.62 13.76
N GLY A 122 -2.21 -13.67 14.60
CA GLY A 122 -1.52 -12.42 14.88
C GLY A 122 -1.71 -11.34 13.82
N MET A 123 -1.51 -10.08 14.23
CA MET A 123 -1.71 -8.90 13.39
C MET A 123 -0.74 -8.86 12.19
N GLU A 124 0.48 -9.38 12.33
CA GLU A 124 1.49 -9.37 11.26
C GLU A 124 1.06 -10.15 10.02
N GLY A 125 0.61 -11.40 10.20
CA GLY A 125 0.15 -12.23 9.08
C GLY A 125 -1.11 -11.66 8.43
N ALA A 126 -2.01 -11.09 9.23
CA ALA A 126 -3.22 -10.47 8.73
C ALA A 126 -2.94 -9.16 7.96
N LEU A 127 -1.97 -8.36 8.39
CA LEU A 127 -1.49 -7.19 7.65
C LEU A 127 -0.82 -7.62 6.33
N ALA A 128 -0.03 -8.69 6.34
CA ALA A 128 0.58 -9.24 5.13
C ALA A 128 -0.47 -9.71 4.12
N ALA A 129 -1.52 -10.40 4.59
CA ALA A 129 -2.66 -10.77 3.77
C ALA A 129 -3.37 -9.54 3.20
N CYS A 130 -3.65 -8.53 4.03
CA CYS A 130 -4.27 -7.29 3.59
C CYS A 130 -3.42 -6.56 2.54
N LEU A 131 -2.09 -6.48 2.71
CA LEU A 131 -1.17 -5.84 1.77
C LEU A 131 -1.25 -6.48 0.39
N VAL A 132 -1.18 -7.81 0.32
CA VAL A 132 -1.23 -8.54 -0.94
C VAL A 132 -2.58 -8.34 -1.63
N ARG A 133 -3.68 -8.40 -0.87
CA ARG A 133 -5.03 -8.19 -1.42
C ARG A 133 -5.23 -6.76 -1.93
N ALA A 134 -4.82 -5.77 -1.15
CA ALA A 134 -4.87 -4.37 -1.55
C ALA A 134 -4.04 -4.12 -2.83
N ARG A 135 -2.84 -4.71 -2.94
CA ARG A 135 -2.04 -4.65 -4.18
C ARG A 135 -2.77 -5.28 -5.37
N ARG A 136 -3.39 -6.46 -5.20
CA ARG A 136 -4.16 -7.12 -6.27
C ARG A 136 -5.33 -6.26 -6.75
N ILE A 137 -6.13 -5.73 -5.81
CA ILE A 137 -7.29 -4.87 -6.09
C ILE A 137 -6.85 -3.60 -6.82
N GLU A 138 -5.77 -2.97 -6.39
CA GLU A 138 -5.20 -1.78 -7.03
C GLU A 138 -4.36 -2.09 -8.28
N ARG A 139 -4.34 -3.36 -8.75
CA ARG A 139 -3.59 -3.84 -9.92
C ARG A 139 -2.10 -3.53 -9.88
N MET A 140 -1.53 -3.59 -8.68
CA MET A 140 -0.10 -3.45 -8.42
C MET A 140 0.59 -4.82 -8.39
N PRO A 141 1.88 -4.92 -8.75
CA PRO A 141 2.65 -6.13 -8.52
C PRO A 141 2.66 -6.52 -7.04
N VAL A 142 2.21 -7.73 -6.70
CA VAL A 142 2.00 -8.16 -5.30
C VAL A 142 3.28 -8.23 -4.46
N ALA A 143 4.40 -8.61 -5.09
CA ALA A 143 5.74 -8.58 -4.50
C ALA A 143 6.47 -7.25 -4.74
N GLY A 144 5.85 -6.32 -5.47
CA GLY A 144 6.51 -5.10 -5.91
C GLY A 144 6.70 -4.05 -4.81
N PRO A 145 7.58 -3.06 -5.06
CA PRO A 145 7.85 -1.97 -4.12
C PRO A 145 6.76 -0.89 -4.20
N ASN A 146 5.48 -1.26 -4.21
CA ASN A 146 4.36 -0.31 -4.27
C ASN A 146 3.58 -0.37 -2.96
N LEU A 147 3.12 0.79 -2.48
CA LEU A 147 2.29 0.88 -1.29
C LEU A 147 0.84 1.17 -1.68
N PRO A 148 -0.10 0.26 -1.41
CA PRO A 148 -1.52 0.50 -1.67
C PRO A 148 -2.04 1.72 -0.92
N ARG A 149 -3.06 2.36 -1.47
CA ARG A 149 -3.66 3.57 -0.90
C ARG A 149 -4.15 3.35 0.54
N LEU A 150 -4.66 2.16 0.84
CA LEU A 150 -5.11 1.80 2.19
C LEU A 150 -3.98 1.86 3.23
N PHE A 151 -2.78 1.39 2.89
CA PHE A 151 -1.62 1.43 3.78
C PHE A 151 -1.04 2.84 3.90
N ALA A 152 -1.09 3.64 2.82
CA ALA A 152 -0.62 5.02 2.85
C ALA A 152 -1.57 5.98 3.61
N LEU A 153 -2.78 5.53 3.95
CA LEU A 153 -3.90 6.39 4.31
C LEU A 153 -3.63 7.28 5.52
N ASP A 154 -3.12 6.72 6.61
CA ASP A 154 -2.87 7.47 7.86
C ASP A 154 -1.86 8.58 7.63
N ARG A 155 -0.78 8.31 6.90
CA ARG A 155 0.23 9.32 6.55
C ARG A 155 -0.35 10.38 5.62
N MET A 156 -1.18 9.99 4.63
CA MET A 156 -1.85 10.94 3.72
C MET A 156 -2.79 11.88 4.45
N LEU A 157 -3.44 11.42 5.51
CA LEU A 157 -4.40 12.19 6.30
C LEU A 157 -3.79 12.88 7.52
N ALA A 158 -2.49 12.70 7.76
CA ALA A 158 -1.83 13.11 9.00
C ALA A 158 -2.63 12.63 10.22
N MET A 159 -2.99 11.35 10.25
CA MET A 159 -3.75 10.73 11.33
C MET A 159 -2.94 10.77 12.64
N PRO A 160 -3.41 11.47 13.69
CA PRO A 160 -2.71 11.51 14.97
C PRO A 160 -2.60 10.13 15.60
N GLY A 161 -1.39 9.75 16.02
CA GLY A 161 -1.11 8.42 16.57
C GLY A 161 -1.20 7.28 15.55
N GLY A 162 -1.42 7.58 14.26
CA GLY A 162 -1.61 6.58 13.20
C GLY A 162 -0.34 5.83 12.78
N CYS A 163 -0.53 4.86 11.87
CA CYS A 163 0.54 4.05 11.31
C CYS A 163 1.07 4.64 10.00
N GLY A 164 2.28 5.20 10.01
CA GLY A 164 2.90 5.80 8.84
C GLY A 164 3.64 4.78 7.99
N TYR A 165 2.95 4.02 7.13
CA TYR A 165 3.63 3.17 6.16
C TYR A 165 4.24 3.98 5.02
N LEU A 166 5.40 3.52 4.54
CA LEU A 166 6.12 4.08 3.40
C LEU A 166 6.95 3.00 2.70
N LEU A 167 7.53 3.37 1.56
CA LEU A 167 8.55 2.57 0.91
C LEU A 167 9.93 3.15 1.25
N PHE A 168 10.81 2.29 1.73
CA PHE A 168 12.21 2.62 2.01
C PHE A 168 13.07 1.53 1.37
N ASN A 169 14.02 1.90 0.50
CA ASN A 169 14.85 0.97 -0.27
C ASN A 169 14.07 -0.18 -0.95
N GLY A 170 12.89 0.12 -1.50
CA GLY A 170 12.05 -0.87 -2.20
C GLY A 170 11.26 -1.83 -1.29
N GLN A 171 11.38 -1.68 0.03
CA GLN A 171 10.65 -2.49 1.00
C GLN A 171 9.64 -1.64 1.77
N VAL A 172 8.62 -2.29 2.33
CA VAL A 172 7.63 -1.62 3.18
C VAL A 172 8.26 -1.36 4.54
N ALA A 173 8.28 -0.10 4.93
CA ALA A 173 8.67 0.34 6.25
C ALA A 173 7.48 1.03 6.94
N SER A 174 7.52 1.06 8.27
CA SER A 174 6.56 1.79 9.09
C SER A 174 7.29 2.74 10.03
N LEU A 175 6.59 3.80 10.40
CA LEU A 175 6.98 4.72 11.46
C LEU A 175 5.72 5.20 12.18
N ALA A 176 5.87 5.61 13.43
CA ALA A 176 4.76 6.17 14.20
C ALA A 176 4.47 7.62 13.77
N LEU A 177 3.20 8.03 13.86
CA LEU A 177 2.79 9.42 13.70
C LEU A 177 2.55 10.05 15.08
N ASP A 178 3.04 11.27 15.29
CA ASP A 178 2.82 11.99 16.55
C ASP A 178 1.35 12.45 16.73
N ALA A 179 1.06 13.15 17.83
CA ALA A 179 -0.26 13.70 18.11
C ALA A 179 -0.73 14.78 17.11
N ARG A 180 0.14 15.22 16.19
CA ARG A 180 -0.18 16.13 15.09
C ARG A 180 -0.15 15.43 13.73
N GLY A 181 -0.04 14.09 13.71
CA GLY A 181 0.03 13.30 12.48
C GLY A 181 1.37 13.39 11.74
N ARG A 182 2.42 13.90 12.38
CA ARG A 182 3.75 14.04 11.76
C ARG A 182 4.57 12.79 12.01
N ALA A 183 5.34 12.39 11.00
CA ALA A 183 6.27 11.28 11.11
C ALA A 183 7.29 11.52 12.24
N ILE A 184 7.44 10.55 13.14
CA ILE A 184 8.44 10.57 14.20
C ILE A 184 9.29 9.30 14.18
N GLY A 185 10.58 9.45 14.47
CA GLY A 185 11.55 8.36 14.51
C GLY A 185 12.11 7.97 13.14
N VAL A 186 12.85 6.86 13.13
CA VAL A 186 13.47 6.29 11.94
C VAL A 186 12.53 5.21 11.37
N PRO A 187 12.25 5.20 10.05
CA PRO A 187 11.50 4.12 9.43
C PRO A 187 12.10 2.75 9.76
N ALA A 188 11.28 1.84 10.27
CA ALA A 188 11.65 0.45 10.51
C ALA A 188 11.00 -0.44 9.46
N TYR A 189 11.77 -1.36 8.87
CA TYR A 189 11.21 -2.36 7.98
C TYR A 189 10.19 -3.22 8.72
N VAL A 190 9.11 -3.58 8.02
CA VAL A 190 8.11 -4.49 8.56
C VAL A 190 8.37 -5.86 7.97
N ASP A 191 9.10 -6.69 8.69
CA ASP A 191 9.60 -7.98 8.20
C ASP A 191 8.49 -8.85 7.60
N SER A 192 7.32 -8.91 8.25
CA SER A 192 6.17 -9.68 7.75
C SER A 192 5.64 -9.23 6.39
N LEU A 193 5.98 -8.02 5.94
CA LEU A 193 5.54 -7.43 4.67
C LEU A 193 6.61 -7.52 3.56
N CYS A 194 7.80 -8.05 3.84
CA CYS A 194 8.84 -8.19 2.82
C CYS A 194 8.52 -9.36 1.86
N PRO A 195 8.93 -9.27 0.58
CA PRO A 195 8.60 -10.28 -0.43
C PRO A 195 8.97 -11.72 -0.05
N GLU A 196 10.09 -11.91 0.65
CA GLU A 196 10.56 -13.22 1.12
C GLU A 196 9.56 -13.84 2.12
N ARG A 197 9.06 -13.03 3.05
CA ARG A 197 8.11 -13.48 4.08
C ARG A 197 6.71 -13.67 3.50
N LEU A 198 6.33 -12.87 2.52
CA LEU A 198 5.10 -13.10 1.75
C LEU A 198 5.14 -14.43 1.01
N LEU A 199 6.27 -14.79 0.39
CA LEU A 199 6.44 -16.08 -0.28
C LEU A 199 6.39 -17.23 0.73
N GLY A 200 7.14 -17.12 1.83
CA GLY A 200 7.16 -18.13 2.89
C GLY A 200 5.79 -18.37 3.55
N ALA A 201 4.94 -17.34 3.59
CA ALA A 201 3.56 -17.44 4.07
C ALA A 201 2.57 -17.95 3.01
N GLY A 202 3.02 -18.26 1.78
CA GLY A 202 2.16 -18.70 0.68
C GLY A 202 1.21 -17.61 0.15
N LEU A 203 1.47 -16.33 0.47
CA LEU A 203 0.64 -15.20 0.05
C LEU A 203 0.89 -14.77 -1.39
N ILE A 204 2.09 -15.05 -1.89
CA ILE A 204 2.50 -14.83 -3.27
C ILE A 204 3.10 -16.13 -3.83
N SER A 205 3.02 -16.30 -5.14
CA SER A 205 3.62 -17.42 -5.85
C SER A 205 5.12 -17.23 -6.09
N ASP A 206 5.84 -18.33 -6.32
CA ASP A 206 7.24 -18.31 -6.76
C ASP A 206 7.47 -17.45 -8.01
N ASP A 207 6.54 -17.49 -8.98
CA ASP A 207 6.64 -16.69 -10.21
C ASP A 207 6.54 -15.18 -9.90
N GLU A 208 5.61 -14.78 -9.04
CA GLU A 208 5.48 -13.40 -8.58
C GLU A 208 6.74 -12.93 -7.85
N TYR A 209 7.32 -13.76 -6.99
CA TYR A 209 8.58 -13.46 -6.29
C TYR A 209 9.76 -13.35 -7.26
N ARG A 210 9.94 -14.32 -8.17
CA ARG A 210 11.04 -14.29 -9.16
C ARG A 210 10.98 -13.07 -10.08
N ARG A 211 9.77 -12.66 -10.50
CA ARG A 211 9.57 -11.43 -11.29
C ARG A 211 10.01 -10.18 -10.51
N HIS A 212 9.80 -10.15 -9.20
CA HIS A 212 10.30 -9.09 -8.35
C HIS A 212 11.83 -9.13 -8.23
N ALA A 213 12.41 -10.28 -7.88
CA ALA A 213 13.85 -10.45 -7.68
C ALA A 213 14.68 -10.07 -8.92
N ARG A 214 14.19 -10.38 -10.13
CA ARG A 214 14.85 -9.96 -11.39
C ARG A 214 14.88 -8.45 -11.58
N LYS A 215 13.85 -7.73 -11.11
CA LYS A 215 13.77 -6.27 -11.19
C LYS A 215 14.59 -5.58 -10.09
N ALA A 216 14.78 -6.26 -8.96
CA ALA A 216 15.60 -5.80 -7.84
C ALA A 216 17.09 -6.15 -8.00
N GLY A 217 17.54 -6.53 -9.21
CA GLY A 217 18.93 -6.91 -9.52
C GLY A 217 19.96 -5.90 -8.99
N PRO A 218 21.21 -6.36 -8.77
CA PRO A 218 22.16 -5.72 -7.88
C PRO A 218 22.42 -4.27 -8.30
N ALA A 219 22.42 -3.36 -7.32
CA ALA A 219 22.96 -2.02 -7.49
C ALA A 219 24.36 -2.15 -8.09
N GLY A 220 24.51 -1.64 -9.33
CA GLY A 220 25.69 -1.63 -10.19
C GLY A 220 26.98 -2.27 -9.66
N THR A 221 27.29 -3.48 -10.15
CA THR A 221 28.68 -3.79 -10.52
C THR A 221 28.84 -3.41 -11.99
N SER A 222 29.22 -2.16 -12.27
CA SER A 222 29.75 -1.83 -13.59
C SER A 222 31.14 -2.44 -13.72
N ASP A 223 31.22 -3.75 -13.94
CA ASP A 223 32.38 -4.33 -14.60
C ASP A 223 32.30 -3.95 -16.09
N ARG A 224 32.63 -2.68 -16.36
CA ARG A 224 33.18 -2.26 -17.64
C ARG A 224 34.68 -2.14 -17.47
N HIS A 225 35.37 -3.26 -17.31
CA HIS A 225 36.73 -3.35 -17.84
C HIS A 225 36.62 -3.62 -19.34
N SER A 226 36.39 -2.55 -20.10
CA SER A 226 36.92 -2.46 -21.45
C SER A 226 38.44 -2.54 -21.33
N PRO A 227 39.15 -3.45 -22.04
CA PRO A 227 40.58 -3.29 -22.20
C PRO A 227 40.79 -2.14 -23.18
N CYS A 228 40.99 -0.94 -22.64
CA CYS A 228 41.48 0.19 -23.40
C CYS A 228 42.92 -0.14 -23.80
N GLY A 229 43.15 -0.26 -25.10
CA GLY A 229 44.49 -0.38 -25.66
C GLY A 229 45.29 0.89 -25.37
N THR A 230 46.48 0.71 -24.83
CA THR A 230 47.56 1.68 -24.95
C THR A 230 48.73 0.99 -25.60
N GLY A 231 48.94 1.32 -26.88
CA GLY A 231 50.14 0.98 -27.60
C GLY A 231 51.34 1.73 -27.00
N ALA A 232 52.45 1.01 -26.87
CA ALA A 232 53.78 1.57 -26.80
C ALA A 232 54.68 0.67 -27.66
N TRP A 233 55.51 1.32 -28.45
CA TRP A 233 56.22 0.80 -29.61
C TRP A 233 57.60 0.35 -29.17
N GLU A 234 58.10 -0.76 -29.72
CA GLU A 234 59.52 -0.99 -30.03
C GLU A 234 59.65 -2.32 -30.82
N GLY A 235 60.32 -2.27 -31.98
CA GLY A 235 60.41 -3.35 -32.98
C GLY A 235 61.60 -4.31 -32.76
N PRO A 236 62.21 -4.84 -33.85
CA PRO A 236 61.66 -5.87 -34.73
C PRO A 236 62.58 -7.11 -34.80
N SER A 237 62.03 -8.30 -35.09
CA SER A 237 62.81 -9.41 -35.69
C SER A 237 61.92 -10.54 -36.19
N GLU A 238 61.92 -10.66 -37.52
CA GLU A 238 61.96 -11.87 -38.38
C GLU A 238 61.28 -13.18 -37.95
N ALA A 239 60.37 -13.67 -38.81
CA ALA A 239 60.57 -14.87 -39.66
C ALA A 239 59.28 -15.69 -39.87
N GLY A 240 58.92 -15.89 -41.15
CA GLY A 240 58.06 -16.97 -41.68
C GLY A 240 56.57 -16.89 -41.35
N GLY A 241 55.61 -17.15 -42.23
CA GLY A 241 55.60 -17.77 -43.55
C GLY A 241 54.19 -18.33 -43.76
N ASP A 242 53.60 -17.96 -44.90
CA ASP A 242 52.55 -18.63 -45.68
C ASP A 242 51.08 -18.83 -45.24
N ALA A 243 50.26 -18.64 -46.28
CA ALA A 243 48.90 -19.13 -46.60
C ALA A 243 47.71 -18.49 -45.86
N GLY A 244 46.65 -17.97 -46.49
CA GLY A 244 46.18 -18.04 -47.89
C GLY A 244 44.73 -18.55 -47.95
N CYS A 245 43.84 -17.76 -48.58
CA CYS A 245 42.43 -18.03 -49.00
C CYS A 245 41.32 -18.05 -47.90
N GLY A 246 40.11 -17.48 -48.08
CA GLY A 246 39.47 -16.78 -49.19
C GLY A 246 37.93 -16.69 -49.01
N GLY A 247 37.30 -15.66 -49.62
CA GLY A 247 35.87 -15.56 -50.01
C GLY A 247 34.82 -15.33 -48.90
N GLY A 248 33.79 -14.49 -48.99
CA GLY A 248 33.16 -13.78 -50.11
C GLY A 248 31.64 -14.08 -50.19
N CYS A 249 30.80 -13.02 -50.22
CA CYS A 249 29.37 -12.90 -50.65
C CYS A 249 28.29 -13.75 -49.92
N GLY A 250 27.02 -13.37 -49.73
CA GLY A 250 26.13 -12.33 -50.27
C GLY A 250 24.78 -12.94 -50.73
N GLY A 251 23.63 -12.30 -50.42
CA GLY A 251 22.26 -12.56 -50.96
C GLY A 251 21.45 -13.63 -50.19
N ASP A 252 20.17 -13.47 -49.85
CA ASP A 252 19.08 -12.58 -50.29
C ASP A 252 18.24 -12.04 -49.11
#